data_AF-A0A957SM41-F1
#
_entry.id   AF-A0A957SM41-F1
#
_cell.length_a   1.000
_cell.length_b   1.000
_cell.length_c   1.000
_cell.angle_alpha   90.00
_cell.angle_beta   90.00
_cell.angle_gamma   90.00
#
_symmetry.space_group_name_H-M   'P 1'
#
loop_
_entity.id
_entity.type
_entity.pdbx_description
1 polymer ?
#
loop_
_entity_poly.entity_id
_entity_poly.type
_entity_poly.pdbx_seq_one_letter_code
_entity_poly.pdbx_strand_id
1 'polypeptide(L)'
;MVTRKNLLVVVFTLMLAVSLSGCMMGQAMMPDREVEISMDAAMAGQNKAIQGALSGQATLTESEFSSLITMLLQQNAGSEVPIDSVQAMFDPGKIYIVANLAQSVGGIDKVGLVGNVVVQDHIVSVELDQAFAGNLVVSGGLASLIADRINAALNDPRLGTIVGVETGDGTVTLSMGM
;
A
#
# COMPACT_ATOMS: atom_id res chain seq x y z
N MET A 1 5.91 -12.11 6.18
CA MET A 1 5.70 -11.24 7.37
C MET A 1 6.58 -10.01 7.23
N VAL A 2 6.02 -8.85 6.86
CA VAL A 2 6.78 -7.59 6.79
C VAL A 2 7.22 -7.24 8.22
N THR A 3 8.50 -7.44 8.52
CA THR A 3 9.04 -7.13 9.85
C THR A 3 9.12 -5.62 10.04
N ARG A 4 9.05 -5.14 11.29
CA ARG A 4 9.22 -3.70 11.65
C ARG A 4 10.47 -3.09 10.98
N LYS A 5 11.55 -3.87 10.90
CA LYS A 5 12.79 -3.50 10.22
C LYS A 5 12.61 -3.33 8.71
N ASN A 6 11.85 -4.20 8.05
CA ASN A 6 11.55 -4.04 6.61
C ASN A 6 10.71 -2.80 6.33
N LEU A 7 9.70 -2.50 7.16
CA LEU A 7 8.86 -1.30 6.99
C LEU A 7 9.69 -0.01 7.17
N LEU A 8 10.48 0.07 8.24
CA LEU A 8 11.33 1.22 8.54
C LEU A 8 12.39 1.40 7.45
N VAL A 9 12.97 0.31 6.94
CA VAL A 9 13.90 0.36 5.80
C VAL A 9 13.19 0.80 4.52
N VAL A 10 11.95 0.39 4.24
CA VAL A 10 11.20 0.87 3.06
C VAL A 10 10.93 2.36 3.17
N VAL A 11 10.41 2.84 4.31
CA VAL A 11 10.15 4.27 4.53
C VAL A 11 11.45 5.08 4.47
N PHE A 12 12.52 4.60 5.11
CA PHE A 12 13.81 5.26 5.10
C PHE A 12 14.43 5.26 3.70
N THR A 13 14.32 4.15 2.94
CA THR A 13 14.79 4.08 1.55
C THR A 13 13.96 5.00 0.65
N LEU A 14 12.66 5.14 0.91
CA LEU A 14 11.78 6.04 0.18
C LEU A 14 12.16 7.50 0.46
N MET A 15 12.41 7.86 1.72
CA MET A 15 12.95 9.18 2.09
C MET A 15 14.35 9.42 1.51
N LEU A 16 15.23 8.43 1.55
CA LEU A 16 16.59 8.52 1.02
C LEU A 16 16.57 8.67 -0.51
N ALA A 17 15.75 7.89 -1.21
CA ALA A 17 15.54 8.02 -2.65
C ALA A 17 14.98 9.40 -3.00
N VAL A 18 13.95 9.88 -2.29
CA VAL A 18 13.36 11.21 -2.48
C VAL A 18 14.37 12.34 -2.21
N SER A 19 15.31 12.17 -1.28
CA SER A 19 16.33 13.18 -0.99
C SER A 19 17.55 13.18 -1.94
N LEU A 20 17.89 12.03 -2.54
CA LEU A 20 19.00 11.90 -3.49
C LEU A 20 18.59 12.09 -4.95
N SER A 21 17.33 11.85 -5.29
CA SER A 21 16.83 12.09 -6.64
C SER A 21 16.41 13.54 -6.80
N GLY A 22 16.82 14.17 -7.89
CA GLY A 22 16.46 15.57 -8.18
C GLY A 22 14.94 15.73 -8.20
N CYS A 23 14.39 16.24 -7.10
CA CYS A 23 12.98 16.42 -6.88
C CYS A 23 12.35 17.23 -8.01
N MET A 24 11.44 16.62 -8.78
CA MET A 24 10.46 17.41 -9.52
C MET A 24 9.40 17.83 -8.50
N MET A 25 9.29 19.13 -8.22
CA MET A 25 8.14 19.64 -7.48
C MET A 25 6.89 19.39 -8.32
N GLY A 26 5.95 18.63 -7.78
CA GLY A 26 4.73 18.24 -8.47
C GLY A 26 3.67 17.77 -7.47
N GLN A 27 2.41 17.76 -7.91
CA GLN A 27 1.34 17.11 -7.16
C GLN A 27 1.17 15.69 -7.73
N ALA A 28 1.16 14.69 -6.85
CA ALA A 28 0.83 13.33 -7.26
C ALA A 28 -0.62 13.31 -7.78
N MET A 29 -0.86 12.64 -8.91
CA MET A 29 -2.21 12.45 -9.42
C MET A 29 -2.92 11.41 -8.55
N MET A 30 -3.72 11.89 -7.62
CA MET A 30 -4.56 11.06 -6.76
C MET A 30 -6.04 11.38 -6.95
N PRO A 31 -6.91 10.36 -6.83
CA PRO A 31 -8.34 10.59 -6.78
C PRO A 31 -8.69 11.51 -5.60
N ASP A 32 -9.51 12.52 -5.87
CA ASP A 32 -10.03 13.44 -4.84
C ASP A 32 -11.30 12.85 -4.22
N ARG A 33 -11.13 11.73 -3.49
CA ARG A 33 -12.20 11.08 -2.74
C ARG A 33 -11.70 10.63 -1.38
N GLU A 34 -12.49 10.90 -0.34
CA GLU A 34 -12.17 10.45 1.02
C GLU A 34 -12.60 9.00 1.21
N VAL A 35 -11.71 8.22 1.83
CA VAL A 35 -12.01 6.84 2.24
C VAL A 35 -12.27 6.82 3.74
N GLU A 36 -13.45 6.34 4.14
CA GLU A 36 -13.78 6.19 5.55
C GLU A 36 -12.88 5.16 6.23
N ILE A 37 -12.27 5.57 7.36
CA ILE A 37 -11.47 4.70 8.23
C ILE A 37 -12.23 4.47 9.53
N SER A 38 -12.68 3.24 9.76
CA SER A 38 -13.41 2.90 10.99
C SER A 38 -13.13 1.47 11.46
N MET A 39 -13.29 1.25 12.77
CA MET A 39 -13.09 -0.08 13.36
C MET A 39 -14.11 -1.09 12.81
N ASP A 40 -15.35 -0.65 12.55
CA ASP A 40 -16.39 -1.51 11.98
C ASP A 40 -16.03 -1.96 10.55
N ALA A 41 -15.53 -1.04 9.72
CA ALA A 41 -15.03 -1.38 8.39
C ALA A 41 -13.81 -2.30 8.43
N ALA A 42 -12.91 -2.11 9.41
CA ALA A 42 -11.76 -3.00 9.61
C ALA A 42 -12.19 -4.43 9.96
N MET A 43 -13.17 -4.58 10.85
CA MET A 43 -13.71 -5.90 11.22
C MET A 43 -14.46 -6.56 10.06
N ALA A 44 -15.25 -5.80 9.31
CA ALA A 44 -15.92 -6.29 8.10
C ALA A 44 -14.90 -6.79 7.07
N GLY A 45 -13.85 -6.01 6.81
CA GLY A 45 -12.75 -6.39 5.94
C GLY A 45 -12.00 -7.63 6.42
N GLN A 46 -11.70 -7.72 7.72
CA GLN A 46 -11.07 -8.91 8.30
C GLN A 46 -11.93 -10.16 8.14
N ASN A 47 -13.23 -10.07 8.41
CA ASN A 47 -14.15 -11.20 8.25
C ASN A 47 -14.21 -11.69 6.80
N LYS A 48 -14.25 -10.76 5.83
CA LYS A 48 -14.21 -11.10 4.40
C LYS A 48 -12.88 -11.72 3.99
N ALA A 49 -11.75 -11.22 4.53
CA ALA A 49 -10.44 -11.81 4.27
C ALA A 49 -10.33 -13.24 4.82
N ILE A 50 -10.84 -13.51 6.03
CA ILE A 50 -10.89 -14.85 6.62
C ILE A 50 -11.81 -15.77 5.82
N GLN A 51 -13.02 -15.30 5.46
CA GLN A 51 -13.93 -16.07 4.62
C GLN A 51 -13.31 -16.37 3.26
N GLY A 52 -12.64 -15.39 2.65
CA GLY A 52 -11.95 -15.59 1.39
C GLY A 52 -10.82 -16.60 1.49
N ALA A 53 -10.07 -16.62 2.59
CA ALA A 53 -9.03 -17.62 2.79
C ALA A 53 -9.61 -19.05 2.85
N LEU A 54 -10.87 -19.20 3.23
CA LEU A 54 -11.60 -20.47 3.22
C LEU A 54 -12.28 -20.78 1.88
N SER A 55 -12.79 -19.75 1.18
CA SER A 55 -13.55 -19.90 -0.07
C SER A 55 -12.72 -19.74 -1.35
N GLY A 56 -11.45 -19.31 -1.22
CA GLY A 56 -10.54 -19.02 -2.33
C GLY A 56 -10.62 -17.59 -2.88
N GLN A 57 -11.56 -16.75 -2.41
CA GLN A 57 -11.71 -15.37 -2.91
C GLN A 57 -12.27 -14.41 -1.86
N ALA A 58 -11.66 -13.22 -1.73
CA ALA A 58 -12.16 -12.12 -0.92
C ALA A 58 -12.33 -10.84 -1.76
N THR A 59 -13.47 -10.17 -1.67
CA THR A 59 -13.68 -8.84 -2.28
C THR A 59 -13.87 -7.81 -1.19
N LEU A 60 -13.02 -6.79 -1.18
CA LEU A 60 -12.96 -5.73 -0.17
C LEU A 60 -13.26 -4.38 -0.82
N THR A 61 -14.03 -3.54 -0.15
CA THR A 61 -14.18 -2.13 -0.53
C THR A 61 -12.93 -1.32 -0.15
N GLU A 62 -12.79 -0.11 -0.71
CA GLU A 62 -11.77 0.86 -0.29
C GLU A 62 -11.78 1.08 1.23
N SER A 63 -12.96 1.28 1.83
CA SER A 63 -13.11 1.50 3.27
C SER A 63 -12.69 0.29 4.10
N GLU A 64 -13.12 -0.92 3.71
CA GLU A 64 -12.78 -2.17 4.40
C GLU A 64 -11.27 -2.44 4.35
N PHE A 65 -10.65 -2.30 3.17
CA PHE A 65 -9.22 -2.54 2.99
C PHE A 65 -8.38 -1.48 3.71
N SER A 66 -8.72 -0.20 3.55
CA SER A 66 -8.00 0.91 4.17
C SER A 66 -8.07 0.86 5.69
N SER A 67 -9.25 0.57 6.23
CA SER A 67 -9.45 0.40 7.68
C SER A 67 -8.68 -0.79 8.22
N LEU A 68 -8.71 -1.93 7.50
CA LEU A 68 -7.97 -3.13 7.90
C LEU A 68 -6.46 -2.88 7.94
N ILE A 69 -5.89 -2.30 6.88
CA ILE A 69 -4.45 -2.01 6.83
C ILE A 69 -4.05 -0.97 7.88
N THR A 70 -4.86 0.08 8.06
CA THR A 70 -4.61 1.10 9.09
C THR A 70 -4.50 0.45 10.47
N MET A 71 -5.48 -0.37 10.84
CA MET A 71 -5.49 -1.04 12.15
C MET A 71 -4.33 -2.03 12.30
N LEU A 72 -4.02 -2.81 11.25
CA LEU A 72 -2.88 -3.74 11.27
C LEU A 72 -1.55 -3.00 11.42
N LEU A 73 -1.38 -1.87 10.73
CA LEU A 73 -0.19 -1.05 10.85
C LEU A 73 -0.11 -0.43 12.23
N GLN A 74 -1.17 0.17 12.77
CA GLN A 74 -1.16 0.72 14.13
C GLN A 74 -0.83 -0.34 15.20
N GLN A 75 -1.24 -1.59 15.00
CA GLN A 75 -0.91 -2.70 15.90
C GLN A 75 0.55 -3.19 15.78
N ASN A 76 1.17 -3.03 14.61
CA ASN A 76 2.48 -3.63 14.30
C ASN A 76 3.61 -2.60 14.19
N ALA A 77 3.31 -1.38 13.77
CA ALA A 77 4.17 -0.22 13.81
C ALA A 77 4.36 0.15 15.28
N GLY A 78 5.60 0.05 15.77
CA GLY A 78 5.92 0.65 17.07
C GLY A 78 5.75 2.17 17.01
N SER A 79 5.94 2.84 18.14
CA SER A 79 5.92 4.31 18.27
C SER A 79 6.92 5.07 17.35
N GLU A 80 7.77 4.35 16.62
CA GLU A 80 8.79 4.91 15.72
C GLU A 80 8.28 5.21 14.31
N VAL A 81 7.13 4.65 13.89
CA VAL A 81 6.56 4.91 12.56
C VAL A 81 5.25 5.67 12.74
N PRO A 82 5.26 7.00 12.58
CA PRO A 82 4.12 7.84 12.90
C PRO A 82 3.08 7.79 11.78
N ILE A 83 2.48 6.63 11.50
CA ILE A 83 1.36 6.53 10.57
C ILE A 83 0.07 6.73 11.36
N ASP A 84 -0.73 7.70 10.95
CA ASP A 84 -2.08 7.93 11.49
C ASP A 84 -3.09 7.04 10.78
N SER A 85 -3.14 7.13 9.45
CA SER A 85 -4.08 6.38 8.62
C SER A 85 -3.45 5.98 7.29
N VAL A 86 -3.94 4.89 6.70
CA VAL A 86 -3.63 4.48 5.33
C VAL A 86 -4.92 4.41 4.53
N GLN A 87 -4.95 5.11 3.40
CA GLN A 87 -6.06 5.11 2.45
C GLN A 87 -5.61 4.41 1.17
N ALA A 88 -6.33 3.39 0.76
CA ALA A 88 -6.18 2.70 -0.50
C ALA A 88 -7.41 2.97 -1.37
N MET A 89 -7.17 3.47 -2.57
CA MET A 89 -8.18 3.71 -3.59
C MET A 89 -7.92 2.81 -4.79
N PHE A 90 -9.00 2.33 -5.41
CA PHE A 90 -8.99 1.36 -6.50
C PHE A 90 -9.77 1.90 -7.70
N ASP A 91 -9.08 1.96 -8.83
CA ASP A 91 -9.71 2.08 -10.15
C ASP A 91 -9.39 0.80 -10.94
N PRO A 92 -10.12 0.47 -12.02
CA PRO A 92 -9.80 -0.70 -12.83
C PRO A 92 -8.35 -0.72 -13.32
N GLY A 93 -7.58 -1.70 -12.84
CA GLY A 93 -6.16 -1.87 -13.17
C GLY A 93 -5.20 -0.92 -12.43
N LYS A 94 -5.67 -0.16 -11.43
CA LYS A 94 -4.85 0.86 -10.75
C LYS A 94 -5.13 0.93 -9.24
N ILE A 95 -4.06 1.12 -8.48
CA ILE A 95 -4.08 1.26 -7.03
C ILE A 95 -3.37 2.55 -6.64
N TYR A 96 -3.99 3.29 -5.72
CA TYR A 96 -3.41 4.45 -5.08
C TYR A 96 -3.36 4.18 -3.58
N ILE A 97 -2.18 4.29 -2.96
CA ILE A 97 -2.01 4.12 -1.52
C ILE A 97 -1.43 5.41 -0.96
N VAL A 98 -2.08 5.97 0.06
CA VAL A 98 -1.60 7.10 0.86
C VAL A 98 -1.44 6.65 2.29
N ALA A 99 -0.30 6.91 2.90
CA ALA A 99 -0.16 6.91 4.35
C ALA A 99 -0.06 8.36 4.86
N ASN A 100 -1.00 8.74 5.70
CA ASN A 100 -0.98 9.99 6.43
C ASN A 100 -0.13 9.82 7.69
N LEU A 101 0.75 10.78 7.95
CA LEU A 101 1.63 10.74 9.11
C LEU A 101 0.98 11.45 10.30
N ALA A 102 1.01 10.81 11.47
CA ALA A 102 0.52 11.36 12.73
C ALA A 102 1.29 12.61 13.19
N GLN A 103 2.53 12.76 12.73
CA GLN A 103 3.34 13.96 12.91
C GLN A 103 4.13 14.23 11.64
N SER A 104 4.28 15.52 11.30
CA SER A 104 5.10 15.90 10.16
C SER A 104 6.57 15.58 10.42
N VAL A 105 7.21 14.88 9.50
CA VAL A 105 8.64 14.57 9.55
C VAL A 105 9.33 15.37 8.45
N GLY A 106 10.09 16.40 8.82
CA GLY A 106 10.78 17.25 7.84
C GLY A 106 9.85 18.00 6.88
N GLY A 107 8.64 18.34 7.31
CA GLY A 107 7.64 19.01 6.46
C GLY A 107 6.81 18.08 5.59
N ILE A 108 7.02 16.76 5.70
CA ILE A 108 6.22 15.73 5.03
C ILE A 108 5.14 15.27 6.00
N ASP A 109 3.88 15.36 5.56
CA ASP A 109 2.68 14.96 6.28
C ASP A 109 2.01 13.72 5.67
N LYS A 110 2.33 13.40 4.41
CA LYS A 110 1.82 12.22 3.70
C LYS A 110 2.87 11.62 2.78
N VAL A 111 2.83 10.30 2.64
CA VAL A 111 3.59 9.56 1.63
C VAL A 111 2.62 8.70 0.84
N GLY A 112 2.89 8.46 -0.44
CA GLY A 112 2.02 7.60 -1.21
C GLY A 112 2.65 7.00 -2.45
N LEU A 113 1.94 6.04 -3.00
CA LEU A 113 2.32 5.19 -4.12
C LEU A 113 1.14 5.13 -5.11
N VAL A 114 1.46 5.14 -6.39
CA VAL A 114 0.50 4.99 -7.48
C VAL A 114 1.05 3.95 -8.45
N GLY A 115 0.23 2.97 -8.82
CA GLY A 115 0.65 1.93 -9.76
C GLY A 115 -0.38 0.82 -9.89
N ASN A 116 0.08 -0.37 -10.24
CA ASN A 116 -0.75 -1.55 -10.42
C ASN A 116 -0.13 -2.77 -9.72
N VAL A 117 -0.96 -3.77 -9.46
CA VAL A 117 -0.53 -5.06 -8.93
C VAL A 117 -0.63 -6.09 -10.04
N VAL A 118 0.43 -6.86 -10.21
CA VAL A 118 0.53 -7.96 -11.16
C VAL A 118 0.78 -9.23 -10.38
N VAL A 119 0.09 -10.30 -10.74
CA VAL A 119 0.37 -11.63 -10.19
C VAL A 119 0.97 -12.47 -11.31
N GLN A 120 2.22 -12.87 -11.16
CA GLN A 120 2.92 -13.73 -12.10
C GLN A 120 3.51 -14.91 -11.35
N ASP A 121 3.28 -16.13 -11.84
CA ASP A 121 3.76 -17.36 -11.21
C ASP A 121 3.39 -17.48 -9.71
N HIS A 122 2.19 -17.01 -9.33
CA HIS A 122 1.69 -16.95 -7.95
C HIS A 122 2.49 -16.01 -7.02
N ILE A 123 3.31 -15.14 -7.60
CA ILE A 123 4.05 -14.09 -6.90
C ILE A 123 3.37 -12.76 -7.18
N VAL A 124 2.99 -12.06 -6.11
CA VAL A 124 2.47 -10.70 -6.19
C VAL A 124 3.64 -9.74 -6.41
N SER A 125 3.54 -8.97 -7.49
CA SER A 125 4.47 -7.89 -7.82
C SER A 125 3.68 -6.58 -7.95
N VAL A 126 4.33 -5.48 -7.63
CA VAL A 126 3.83 -4.12 -7.77
C VAL A 126 4.67 -3.44 -8.85
N GLU A 127 3.98 -2.79 -9.77
CA GLU A 127 4.57 -1.85 -10.71
C GLU A 127 4.15 -0.45 -10.27
N LEU A 128 5.12 0.47 -10.16
CA LEU A 128 4.86 1.84 -9.71
C LEU A 128 4.98 2.81 -10.86
N ASP A 129 3.91 3.58 -11.08
CA ASP A 129 3.93 4.76 -11.94
C ASP A 129 4.64 5.91 -11.23
N GLN A 130 4.27 6.13 -9.96
CA GLN A 130 4.72 7.26 -9.15
C GLN A 130 4.80 6.88 -7.67
N ALA A 131 5.71 7.55 -6.97
CA ALA A 131 5.73 7.62 -5.51
C ALA A 131 5.93 9.06 -5.07
N PHE A 132 5.43 9.44 -3.90
CA PHE A 132 5.58 10.81 -3.41
C PHE A 132 5.69 10.89 -1.89
N ALA A 133 6.22 12.01 -1.43
CA ALA A 133 6.32 12.41 -0.03
C ALA A 133 6.05 13.92 0.06
N GLY A 134 4.90 14.31 0.62
CA GLY A 134 4.41 15.69 0.58
C GLY A 134 4.28 16.19 -0.86
N ASN A 135 5.03 17.23 -1.20
CA ASN A 135 5.08 17.82 -2.55
C ASN A 135 6.22 17.28 -3.43
N LEU A 136 6.96 16.28 -2.94
CA LEU A 136 8.06 15.66 -3.68
C LEU A 136 7.54 14.43 -4.38
N VAL A 137 7.64 14.38 -5.71
CA VAL A 137 7.17 13.27 -6.53
C VAL A 137 8.34 12.65 -7.27
N VAL A 138 8.41 11.32 -7.26
CA VAL A 138 9.34 10.53 -8.07
C VAL A 138 8.54 9.64 -9.02
N SER A 139 9.00 9.52 -10.27
CA SER A 139 8.35 8.75 -11.33
C SER A 139 9.40 8.07 -12.22
N GLY A 140 8.96 7.18 -13.10
CA GLY A 140 9.83 6.48 -14.04
C GLY A 140 10.87 5.61 -13.33
N GLY A 141 12.14 5.66 -13.77
CA GLY A 141 13.20 4.77 -13.28
C GLY A 141 13.54 4.87 -11.79
N LEU A 142 13.07 5.90 -11.08
CA LEU A 142 13.21 5.99 -9.62
C LEU A 142 12.06 5.31 -8.88
N ALA A 143 10.83 5.40 -9.43
CA ALA A 143 9.70 4.64 -8.91
C ALA A 143 9.93 3.14 -9.05
N SER A 144 10.63 2.69 -10.11
CA SER A 144 11.00 1.28 -10.27
C SER A 144 11.96 0.79 -9.17
N LEU A 145 12.89 1.61 -8.67
CA LEU A 145 13.76 1.21 -7.54
C LEU A 145 12.97 1.00 -6.24
N ILE A 146 11.92 1.80 -6.04
CA ILE A 146 10.99 1.63 -4.91
C ILE A 146 10.17 0.35 -5.13
N ALA A 147 9.68 0.13 -6.36
CA ALA A 147 8.96 -1.07 -6.73
C ALA A 147 9.80 -2.33 -6.50
N ASP A 148 11.06 -2.36 -6.91
CA ASP A 148 12.00 -3.47 -6.68
C ASP A 148 12.14 -3.79 -5.20
N ARG A 149 12.20 -2.76 -4.35
CA ARG A 149 12.30 -2.95 -2.90
C ARG A 149 11.02 -3.51 -2.30
N ILE A 150 9.86 -3.05 -2.77
CA ILE A 150 8.55 -3.59 -2.38
C ILE A 150 8.43 -5.04 -2.84
N ASN A 151 8.76 -5.33 -4.11
CA ASN A 151 8.69 -6.66 -4.70
C ASN A 151 9.62 -7.65 -4.01
N ALA A 152 10.82 -7.21 -3.60
CA ALA A 152 11.71 -8.02 -2.78
C ALA A 152 11.11 -8.37 -1.40
N ALA A 153 10.26 -7.50 -0.83
CA ALA A 153 9.55 -7.78 0.42
C ALA A 153 8.30 -8.65 0.21
N LEU A 154 7.63 -8.52 -0.95
CA LEU A 154 6.48 -9.33 -1.34
C LEU A 154 6.86 -10.75 -1.74
N ASN A 155 8.08 -10.97 -2.24
CA ASN A 155 8.62 -12.29 -2.56
C ASN A 155 9.06 -13.08 -1.30
N ASP A 156 8.45 -12.82 -0.14
CA ASP A 156 8.63 -13.62 1.07
C ASP A 156 7.74 -14.88 0.96
N PRO A 157 8.32 -16.09 0.91
CA PRO A 157 7.58 -17.35 0.78
C PRO A 157 6.53 -17.60 1.88
N ARG A 158 6.57 -16.80 2.96
CA ARG A 158 5.62 -16.86 4.08
C ARG A 158 4.34 -16.05 3.87
N LEU A 159 4.20 -15.30 2.77
CA LEU A 159 3.03 -14.43 2.53
C LEU A 159 1.82 -15.17 1.91
N GLY A 160 1.93 -16.48 1.65
CA GLY A 160 0.86 -17.29 1.09
C GLY A 160 0.73 -17.15 -0.43
N THR A 161 0.05 -18.11 -1.07
CA THR A 161 -0.17 -18.16 -2.52
C THR A 161 -1.36 -17.28 -2.90
N ILE A 162 -1.12 -15.98 -3.11
CA ILE A 162 -2.09 -15.13 -3.82
C ILE A 162 -1.94 -15.43 -5.31
N VAL A 163 -3.04 -15.80 -5.95
CA VAL A 163 -3.07 -16.23 -7.36
C VAL A 163 -3.73 -15.22 -8.28
N GLY A 164 -4.36 -14.19 -7.71
CA GLY A 164 -4.91 -13.08 -8.47
C GLY A 164 -5.20 -11.88 -7.58
N VAL A 165 -4.97 -10.70 -8.13
CA VAL A 165 -5.44 -9.43 -7.58
C VAL A 165 -6.12 -8.69 -8.71
N GLU A 166 -7.40 -8.41 -8.53
CA GLU A 166 -8.21 -7.64 -9.47
C GLU A 166 -8.69 -6.37 -8.79
N THR A 167 -8.56 -5.24 -9.47
CA THR A 167 -9.03 -3.94 -8.99
C THR A 167 -10.22 -3.53 -9.84
N GLY A 168 -11.30 -3.15 -9.17
CA GLY A 168 -12.50 -2.61 -9.76
C GLY A 168 -12.74 -1.19 -9.28
N ASP A 169 -13.86 -0.60 -9.70
CA ASP A 169 -14.27 0.72 -9.23
C ASP A 169 -14.63 0.68 -7.74
N GLY A 170 -13.73 1.17 -6.88
CA GLY A 170 -13.91 1.20 -5.42
C GLY A 170 -13.73 -0.14 -4.70
N THR A 171 -13.21 -1.17 -5.38
CA THR A 171 -13.04 -2.52 -4.78
C THR A 171 -11.75 -3.20 -5.20
N VAL A 172 -11.22 -4.05 -4.33
CA VAL A 172 -10.15 -5.00 -4.66
C VAL A 172 -10.61 -6.43 -4.38
N THR A 173 -10.37 -7.32 -5.33
CA THR A 173 -10.64 -8.75 -5.21
C THR A 173 -9.32 -9.51 -5.17
N LEU A 174 -9.15 -10.30 -4.11
CA LEU A 174 -8.01 -11.17 -3.89
C LEU A 174 -8.42 -12.62 -4.13
N SER A 175 -7.73 -13.30 -5.04
CA SER A 175 -7.87 -14.73 -5.30
C SER A 175 -6.72 -15.49 -4.65
N MET A 176 -7.02 -16.52 -3.89
CA MET A 176 -6.04 -17.34 -3.16
C MET A 176 -5.97 -18.74 -3.76
N GLY A 177 -4.75 -19.23 -3.93
CA GLY A 177 -4.49 -20.60 -4.37
C GLY A 177 -4.64 -21.52 -3.17
N MET A 178 -5.58 -22.46 -3.27
CA MET A 178 -5.76 -23.54 -2.29
C MET A 178 -4.58 -24.51 -2.29
#